data_AF-A0A552H624-F1
#
_entry.id   AF-A0A552H624-F1
#
_cell.length_a   1.000
_cell.length_b   1.000
_cell.length_c   1.000
_cell.angle_alpha   90.00
_cell.angle_beta   90.00
_cell.angle_gamma   90.00
#
_symmetry.space_group_name_H-M   'P 1'
#
loop_
_entity.id
_entity.type
_entity.pdbx_description
1 polymer ?
#
loop_
_entity_poly.entity_id
_entity_poly.type
_entity_poly.pdbx_seq_one_letter_code
_entity_poly.pdbx_strand_id
1 'polypeptide(L)'
;MIDIYSFNSQENQLIKTIKNAYYMPPVISKIDAILAIQDVEIYQNAFNYLYEVIQGSQEEVETIIKQRKLQGLIKDEKQTAKAVVGNIFPYAVIYIFLKNKEIKNIDQHIYITNKKSAVRGFENISTIKLGDGEQQKPDCDLIIYSYHNSSKISDGNNQEIPYPKCIILSLKTSLRERAAQTYKWKLLLEIANDHGSKIKEKYGINYNVPEIPLICFVTVNFYNEINNPQQRGMLKFFDKAFLAKNINKELQDFISPLSELLDFVRDFFK
;
A
#
# COMPACT_ATOMS: atom_id res chain seq x y z
N MET A 1 14.59 27.83 -3.38
CA MET A 1 15.04 26.49 -2.95
C MET A 1 13.94 25.90 -2.11
N ILE A 2 13.45 24.72 -2.47
CA ILE A 2 12.49 23.98 -1.64
C ILE A 2 13.27 23.55 -0.39
N ASP A 3 12.77 23.91 0.80
CA ASP A 3 13.35 23.43 2.06
C ASP A 3 13.06 21.92 2.19
N ILE A 4 14.12 21.12 2.23
CA ILE A 4 14.04 19.66 2.11
C ILE A 4 13.86 19.04 3.50
N TYR A 5 12.88 18.17 3.64
CA TYR A 5 12.71 17.37 4.86
C TYR A 5 13.86 16.39 5.04
N SER A 6 14.46 16.37 6.23
CA SER A 6 15.45 15.37 6.62
C SER A 6 14.77 14.12 7.17
N PHE A 7 14.87 13.00 6.45
CA PHE A 7 14.33 11.71 6.87
C PHE A 7 14.91 11.22 8.20
N ASN A 8 14.08 10.48 8.96
CA ASN A 8 14.53 9.79 10.15
C ASN A 8 15.32 8.50 9.82
N SER A 9 15.83 7.81 10.84
CA SER A 9 16.65 6.61 10.65
C SER A 9 15.90 5.45 9.97
N GLN A 10 14.61 5.28 10.26
CA GLN A 10 13.78 4.22 9.67
C GLN A 10 13.51 4.50 8.19
N GLU A 11 13.19 5.75 7.85
CA GLU A 11 12.93 6.20 6.48
C GLU A 11 14.20 6.11 5.62
N ASN A 12 15.35 6.57 6.14
CA ASN A 12 16.64 6.41 5.46
C ASN A 12 16.97 4.93 5.20
N GLN A 13 16.70 4.06 6.18
CA GLN A 13 16.90 2.62 6.00
C GLN A 13 15.94 2.03 4.96
N LEU A 14 14.71 2.52 4.88
CA LEU A 14 13.74 2.09 3.87
C LEU A 14 14.17 2.53 2.47
N ILE A 15 14.61 3.78 2.29
CA ILE A 15 15.18 4.28 1.02
C ILE A 15 16.38 3.44 0.61
N LYS A 16 17.30 3.17 1.53
CA LYS A 16 18.48 2.33 1.27
C LYS A 16 18.09 0.92 0.85
N THR A 17 17.09 0.33 1.52
CA THR A 17 16.57 -1.00 1.17
C THR A 17 16.02 -1.02 -0.25
N ILE A 18 15.24 0.01 -0.62
CA ILE A 18 14.65 0.12 -1.96
C ILE A 18 15.73 0.32 -3.03
N LYS A 19 16.67 1.24 -2.81
CA LYS A 19 17.78 1.51 -3.75
C LYS A 19 18.70 0.30 -3.98
N ASN A 20 18.88 -0.52 -2.95
CA ASN A 20 19.73 -1.71 -3.02
C ASN A 20 19.00 -2.98 -3.47
N ALA A 21 17.67 -2.95 -3.63
CA ALA A 21 16.92 -4.10 -4.09
C ALA A 21 17.28 -4.41 -5.55
N TYR A 22 17.73 -5.64 -5.84
CA TYR A 22 18.34 -6.03 -7.12
C TYR A 22 17.62 -5.56 -8.40
N TYR A 23 16.30 -5.51 -8.38
CA TYR A 23 15.47 -5.23 -9.56
C TYR A 23 14.90 -3.80 -9.57
N MET A 24 15.15 -3.01 -8.53
CA MET A 24 14.66 -1.63 -8.43
C MET A 24 15.48 -0.58 -9.21
N PRO A 25 16.79 -0.72 -9.48
CA PRO A 25 17.55 0.36 -10.15
C PRO A 25 16.95 0.86 -11.47
N PRO A 26 16.46 0.00 -12.39
CA PRO A 26 15.82 0.46 -13.62
C PRO A 26 14.53 1.26 -13.37
N VAL A 27 13.78 0.88 -12.34
CA VAL A 27 12.51 1.52 -11.93
C VAL A 27 12.78 2.87 -11.29
N ILE A 28 13.74 2.92 -10.35
CA ILE A 28 14.15 4.15 -9.66
C ILE A 28 14.67 5.17 -10.66
N SER A 29 15.52 4.76 -11.61
CA SER A 29 16.04 5.65 -12.65
C SER A 29 14.93 6.35 -13.44
N LYS A 30 13.89 5.60 -13.82
CA LYS A 30 12.73 6.15 -14.54
C LYS A 30 11.86 7.05 -13.67
N ILE A 31 11.69 6.73 -12.37
CA ILE A 31 11.01 7.62 -11.43
C ILE A 31 11.81 8.91 -11.24
N ASP A 32 13.11 8.83 -10.98
CA ASP A 32 13.97 10.00 -10.77
C ASP A 32 14.00 10.90 -12.01
N ALA A 33 13.92 10.33 -13.22
CA ALA A 33 13.79 11.09 -14.47
C ALA A 33 12.48 11.91 -14.53
N ILE A 34 11.36 11.36 -14.05
CA ILE A 34 10.08 12.10 -13.93
C ILE A 34 10.23 13.23 -12.91
N LEU A 35 10.84 12.94 -11.75
CA LEU A 35 10.98 13.89 -10.65
C LEU A 35 12.03 14.99 -10.90
N ALA A 36 12.88 14.86 -11.92
CA ALA A 36 13.91 15.82 -12.26
C ALA A 36 13.38 17.23 -12.60
N ILE A 37 12.10 17.34 -12.96
CA ILE A 37 11.41 18.62 -13.24
C ILE A 37 11.30 19.49 -11.96
N GLN A 38 11.38 18.89 -10.76
CA GLN A 38 11.34 19.59 -9.47
C GLN A 38 10.07 20.43 -9.24
N ASP A 39 8.96 20.02 -9.82
CA ASP A 39 7.65 20.63 -9.63
C ASP A 39 6.80 19.84 -8.64
N VAL A 40 6.07 20.54 -7.78
CA VAL A 40 5.27 19.94 -6.70
C VAL A 40 4.18 19.02 -7.25
N GLU A 41 3.51 19.43 -8.33
CA GLU A 41 2.44 18.66 -8.97
C GLU A 41 3.01 17.42 -9.66
N ILE A 42 4.19 17.53 -10.29
CA ILE A 42 4.89 16.38 -10.90
C ILE A 42 5.22 15.31 -9.86
N TYR A 43 5.64 15.67 -8.66
CA TYR A 43 5.91 14.71 -7.58
C TYR A 43 4.63 13.95 -7.19
N GLN A 44 3.49 14.64 -7.10
CA GLN A 44 2.21 14.01 -6.80
C GLN A 44 1.75 13.11 -7.95
N ASN A 45 1.86 13.60 -9.19
CA ASN A 45 1.46 12.88 -10.39
C ASN A 45 2.40 11.72 -10.75
N ALA A 46 3.60 11.64 -10.18
CA ALA A 46 4.55 10.54 -10.39
C ALA A 46 3.90 9.15 -10.15
N PHE A 47 2.96 9.05 -9.20
CA PHE A 47 2.21 7.82 -8.94
C PHE A 47 1.40 7.33 -10.16
N ASN A 48 0.91 8.24 -10.99
CA ASN A 48 0.10 7.92 -12.18
C ASN A 48 0.95 7.43 -13.35
N TYR A 49 2.29 7.51 -13.26
CA TYR A 49 3.20 7.00 -14.29
C TYR A 49 3.77 5.61 -13.95
N LEU A 50 3.32 4.99 -12.85
CA LEU A 50 3.87 3.71 -12.39
C LEU A 50 3.62 2.56 -13.36
N TYR A 51 2.53 2.60 -14.14
CA TYR A 51 2.32 1.62 -15.22
C TYR A 51 3.43 1.70 -16.27
N GLU A 52 3.67 2.89 -16.80
CA GLU A 52 4.68 3.15 -17.83
C GLU A 52 6.08 2.90 -17.30
N VAL A 53 6.36 3.31 -16.07
CA VAL A 53 7.65 3.07 -15.40
C VAL A 53 7.92 1.57 -15.28
N ILE A 54 6.98 0.79 -14.73
CA ILE A 54 7.21 -0.64 -14.50
C ILE A 54 7.29 -1.40 -15.83
N GLN A 55 6.41 -1.08 -16.80
CA GLN A 55 6.46 -1.71 -18.12
C GLN A 55 7.73 -1.32 -18.89
N GLY A 56 8.13 -0.05 -18.82
CA GLY A 56 9.36 0.45 -19.44
C GLY A 56 10.63 -0.11 -18.80
N SER A 57 10.57 -0.62 -17.56
CA SER A 57 11.68 -1.31 -16.89
C SER A 57 11.79 -2.81 -17.21
N GLN A 58 10.85 -3.37 -17.96
CA GLN A 58 10.72 -4.82 -18.12
C GLN A 58 11.99 -5.46 -18.69
N GLU A 59 12.52 -4.92 -19.79
CA GLU A 59 13.67 -5.52 -20.50
C GLU A 59 14.95 -5.52 -19.64
N GLU A 60 15.21 -4.42 -18.93
CA GLU A 60 16.36 -4.29 -18.03
C GLU A 60 16.23 -5.25 -16.84
N VAL A 61 15.03 -5.37 -16.27
CA VAL A 61 14.74 -6.33 -15.18
C VAL A 61 14.89 -7.77 -15.65
N GLU A 62 14.39 -8.10 -16.84
CA GLU A 62 14.56 -9.44 -17.45
C GLU A 62 16.03 -9.77 -17.70
N THR A 63 16.83 -8.77 -18.09
CA THR A 63 18.29 -8.94 -18.25
C THR A 63 18.94 -9.29 -16.91
N ILE A 64 18.58 -8.61 -15.82
CA ILE A 64 19.07 -8.92 -14.47
C ILE A 64 18.66 -10.34 -14.06
N ILE A 65 17.41 -10.75 -14.31
CA ILE A 65 16.92 -12.09 -14.01
C ILE A 65 17.73 -13.15 -14.77
N LYS A 66 17.94 -12.96 -16.08
CA LYS A 66 18.72 -13.88 -16.93
C LYS A 66 20.16 -14.01 -16.43
N GLN A 67 20.82 -12.89 -16.11
CA GLN A 67 22.17 -12.90 -15.54
C GLN A 67 22.24 -13.69 -14.22
N ARG A 68 21.27 -13.49 -13.33
CA ARG A 68 21.22 -14.22 -12.05
C ARG A 68 21.02 -15.73 -12.24
N LYS A 69 20.26 -16.14 -13.26
CA LYS A 69 20.11 -17.57 -13.59
C LYS A 69 21.42 -18.16 -14.12
N LEU A 70 22.10 -17.44 -15.02
CA LEU A 70 23.41 -17.86 -15.54
C LEU A 70 24.44 -18.04 -14.40
N GLN A 71 24.36 -17.22 -13.36
CA GLN A 71 25.18 -17.32 -12.15
C GLN A 71 24.71 -18.41 -11.15
N GLY A 72 23.63 -19.15 -11.45
CA GLY A 72 23.07 -20.17 -10.56
C GLY A 72 22.36 -19.63 -9.32
N LEU A 73 22.13 -18.30 -9.23
CA LEU A 73 21.50 -17.65 -8.07
C LEU A 73 19.98 -17.84 -8.04
N ILE A 74 19.36 -18.17 -9.17
CA ILE A 74 17.93 -18.49 -9.29
C ILE A 74 17.75 -19.70 -10.22
N LYS A 75 16.67 -20.45 -10.02
CA LYS A 75 16.35 -21.66 -10.81
C LYS A 75 15.33 -21.39 -11.93
N ASP A 76 14.30 -20.59 -11.65
CA ASP A 76 13.17 -20.35 -12.54
C ASP A 76 13.00 -18.84 -12.82
N GLU A 77 13.18 -18.44 -14.09
CA GLU A 77 13.01 -17.05 -14.54
C GLU A 77 11.55 -16.60 -14.46
N LYS A 78 10.59 -17.45 -14.84
CA LYS A 78 9.18 -17.09 -14.92
C LYS A 78 8.60 -16.88 -13.53
N GLN A 79 8.92 -17.77 -12.59
CA GLN A 79 8.51 -17.60 -11.20
C GLN A 79 9.17 -16.38 -10.57
N THR A 80 10.46 -16.16 -10.85
CA THR A 80 11.19 -14.98 -10.37
C THR A 80 10.57 -13.70 -10.92
N ALA A 81 10.31 -13.60 -12.22
CA ALA A 81 9.69 -12.43 -12.85
C ALA A 81 8.36 -12.07 -12.19
N LYS A 82 7.49 -13.05 -11.94
CA LYS A 82 6.21 -12.84 -11.23
C LYS A 82 6.41 -12.26 -9.83
N ALA A 83 7.34 -12.83 -9.05
CA ALA A 83 7.64 -12.36 -7.70
C ALA A 83 8.28 -10.96 -7.70
N VAL A 84 9.13 -10.67 -8.69
CA VAL A 84 9.82 -9.40 -8.85
C VAL A 84 8.83 -8.27 -9.09
N VAL A 85 7.89 -8.41 -10.04
CA VAL A 85 6.88 -7.39 -10.30
C VAL A 85 5.99 -7.14 -9.08
N GLY A 86 5.66 -8.19 -8.32
CA GLY A 86 4.91 -8.08 -7.06
C GLY A 86 5.64 -7.28 -5.97
N ASN A 87 6.97 -7.29 -5.95
CA ASN A 87 7.78 -6.54 -4.99
C ASN A 87 8.18 -5.13 -5.49
N ILE A 88 8.36 -4.97 -6.80
CA ILE A 88 8.68 -3.67 -7.42
C ILE A 88 7.55 -2.68 -7.13
N PHE A 89 6.30 -3.10 -7.27
CA PHE A 89 5.18 -2.16 -7.18
C PHE A 89 5.05 -1.50 -5.80
N PRO A 90 5.03 -2.24 -4.66
CA PRO A 90 5.06 -1.63 -3.33
C PRO A 90 6.28 -0.74 -3.08
N TYR A 91 7.48 -1.13 -3.54
CA TYR A 91 8.67 -0.31 -3.39
C TYR A 91 8.63 0.98 -4.20
N ALA A 92 8.07 0.95 -5.41
CA ALA A 92 7.89 2.13 -6.23
C ALA A 92 6.90 3.12 -5.57
N VAL A 93 5.79 2.62 -5.01
CA VAL A 93 4.83 3.44 -4.25
C VAL A 93 5.49 4.06 -3.02
N ILE A 94 6.22 3.28 -2.21
CA ILE A 94 6.96 3.81 -1.06
C ILE A 94 7.97 4.88 -1.49
N TYR A 95 8.72 4.63 -2.56
CA TYR A 95 9.75 5.55 -3.02
C TYR A 95 9.16 6.90 -3.42
N ILE A 96 8.08 6.90 -4.22
CA ILE A 96 7.38 8.13 -4.61
C ILE A 96 6.76 8.83 -3.40
N PHE A 97 6.18 8.08 -2.44
CA PHE A 97 5.66 8.65 -1.20
C PHE A 97 6.76 9.38 -0.40
N LEU A 98 7.92 8.75 -0.23
CA LEU A 98 9.04 9.36 0.48
C LEU A 98 9.59 10.57 -0.29
N LYS A 99 9.65 10.52 -1.62
CA LYS A 99 10.01 11.68 -2.45
C LYS A 99 9.04 12.85 -2.30
N ASN A 100 7.74 12.59 -2.16
CA ASN A 100 6.76 13.61 -1.82
C ASN A 100 6.99 14.16 -0.40
N LYS A 101 7.31 13.30 0.57
CA LYS A 101 7.64 13.73 1.93
C LYS A 101 8.90 14.60 1.98
N GLU A 102 9.92 14.30 1.17
CA GLU A 102 11.16 15.08 1.01
C GLU A 102 10.86 16.55 0.68
N ILE A 103 9.86 16.80 -0.16
CA ILE A 103 9.44 18.15 -0.57
C ILE A 103 8.24 18.69 0.24
N LYS A 104 7.91 18.06 1.38
CA LYS A 104 6.83 18.46 2.30
C LYS A 104 5.42 18.40 1.72
N ASN A 105 5.17 17.56 0.72
CA ASN A 105 3.81 17.20 0.31
C ASN A 105 3.11 16.29 1.33
N ILE A 106 3.84 15.76 2.31
CA ILE A 106 3.33 14.86 3.34
C ILE A 106 3.87 15.33 4.68
N ASP A 107 3.01 15.39 5.69
CA ASP A 107 3.42 15.82 7.01
C ASP A 107 4.45 14.87 7.63
N GLN A 108 5.35 15.45 8.42
CA GLN A 108 6.51 14.75 8.99
C GLN A 108 6.12 13.57 9.89
N HIS A 109 4.95 13.65 10.52
CA HIS A 109 4.43 12.65 11.45
C HIS A 109 3.72 11.47 10.77
N ILE A 110 3.59 11.48 9.44
CA ILE A 110 2.97 10.41 8.65
C ILE A 110 4.06 9.53 8.04
N TYR A 111 3.96 8.22 8.23
CA TYR A 111 4.97 7.24 7.82
C TYR A 111 4.37 6.21 6.87
N ILE A 112 5.21 5.58 6.06
CA ILE A 112 4.82 4.46 5.18
C ILE A 112 5.79 3.28 5.35
N THR A 113 5.28 2.05 5.33
CA THR A 113 6.12 0.85 5.41
C THR A 113 5.42 -0.35 4.76
N ASN A 114 6.21 -1.31 4.28
CA ASN A 114 5.74 -2.65 3.91
C ASN A 114 5.96 -3.69 5.02
N LYS A 115 6.46 -3.28 6.19
CA LYS A 115 6.77 -4.16 7.33
C LYS A 115 5.73 -3.99 8.43
N LYS A 116 4.81 -4.95 8.56
CA LYS A 116 3.80 -4.99 9.62
C LYS A 116 4.41 -4.85 11.02
N SER A 117 5.54 -5.52 11.26
CA SER A 117 6.27 -5.47 12.53
C SER A 117 6.91 -4.13 12.86
N ALA A 118 7.06 -3.21 11.89
CA ALA A 118 7.56 -1.86 12.15
C ALA A 118 6.49 -0.95 12.77
N VAL A 119 5.22 -1.36 12.73
CA VAL A 119 4.08 -0.60 13.26
C VAL A 119 3.67 -1.21 14.60
N ARG A 120 4.08 -0.57 15.70
CA ARG A 120 3.78 -1.00 17.06
C ARG A 120 2.26 -0.98 17.28
N GLY A 121 1.70 -2.09 17.76
CA GLY A 121 0.24 -2.22 17.97
C GLY A 121 -0.56 -2.57 16.71
N PHE A 122 0.09 -2.78 15.55
CA PHE A 122 -0.62 -3.11 14.31
C PHE A 122 -1.39 -4.43 14.36
N GLU A 123 -0.96 -5.41 15.15
CA GLU A 123 -1.70 -6.66 15.31
C GLU A 123 -3.08 -6.44 15.96
N ASN A 124 -3.20 -5.49 16.89
CA ASN A 124 -4.46 -5.13 17.55
C ASN A 124 -5.45 -4.50 16.55
N ILE A 125 -4.94 -3.78 15.56
CA ILE A 125 -5.74 -3.15 14.48
C ILE A 125 -6.14 -4.19 13.43
N SER A 126 -5.20 -5.05 13.04
CA SER A 126 -5.33 -5.89 11.85
C SER A 126 -5.95 -7.25 12.12
N THR A 127 -6.24 -7.60 13.37
CA THR A 127 -6.75 -8.93 13.74
C THR A 127 -8.21 -8.88 14.17
N ILE A 128 -9.08 -9.53 13.42
CA ILE A 128 -10.47 -9.79 13.81
C ILE A 128 -10.54 -11.22 14.38
N LYS A 129 -11.09 -11.37 15.58
CA LYS A 129 -11.29 -12.67 16.23
C LYS A 129 -12.68 -13.21 15.90
N LEU A 130 -12.78 -14.51 15.68
CA LEU A 130 -14.04 -15.23 15.45
C LEU A 130 -14.12 -16.36 16.48
N GLY A 131 -15.26 -16.49 17.16
CA GLY A 131 -15.52 -17.57 18.11
C GLY A 131 -14.41 -17.77 19.15
N ASP A 132 -14.07 -19.04 19.39
CA ASP A 132 -13.21 -19.48 20.50
C ASP A 132 -11.71 -19.55 20.14
N GLY A 133 -11.29 -19.02 18.99
CA GLY A 133 -9.85 -18.96 18.68
C GLY A 133 -9.46 -18.63 17.25
N GLU A 134 -10.39 -18.53 16.29
CA GLU A 134 -10.01 -18.21 14.92
C GLU A 134 -9.70 -16.71 14.76
N GLN A 135 -8.78 -16.41 13.84
CA GLN A 135 -8.35 -15.06 13.54
C GLN A 135 -8.32 -14.81 12.03
N GLN A 136 -8.73 -13.61 11.63
CA GLN A 136 -8.64 -13.14 10.26
C GLN A 136 -7.80 -11.87 10.21
N LYS A 137 -6.82 -11.84 9.30
CA LYS A 137 -5.93 -10.70 9.07
C LYS A 137 -6.06 -10.22 7.62
N PRO A 138 -5.88 -8.92 7.33
CA PRO A 138 -5.99 -8.40 5.99
C PRO A 138 -4.79 -8.85 5.15
N ASP A 139 -5.04 -8.96 3.86
CA ASP A 139 -3.97 -8.84 2.89
C ASP A 139 -3.46 -7.39 2.92
N CYS A 140 -2.18 -7.21 3.19
CA CYS A 140 -1.62 -5.91 3.55
C CYS A 140 -0.22 -5.84 2.96
N ASP A 141 -0.10 -5.07 1.88
CA ASP A 141 1.14 -4.86 1.15
C ASP A 141 1.87 -3.62 1.67
N LEU A 142 1.12 -2.55 2.00
CA LEU A 142 1.65 -1.32 2.59
C LEU A 142 0.76 -0.82 3.75
N ILE A 143 1.39 -0.11 4.68
CA ILE A 143 0.73 0.57 5.79
C ILE A 143 1.20 2.02 5.77
N ILE A 144 0.26 2.96 5.71
CA ILE A 144 0.50 4.37 6.01
C ILE A 144 -0.04 4.62 7.41
N TYR A 145 0.75 5.18 8.31
CA TYR A 145 0.37 5.31 9.71
C TYR A 145 0.90 6.56 10.36
N SER A 146 0.26 6.93 11.47
CA SER A 146 0.76 7.93 12.40
C SER A 146 0.43 7.56 13.85
N TYR A 147 1.28 8.04 14.76
CA TYR A 147 1.01 8.05 16.20
C TYR A 147 0.67 9.45 16.71
N HIS A 148 0.61 10.46 15.84
CA HIS A 148 0.25 11.81 16.22
C HIS A 148 -1.18 11.81 16.78
N ASN A 149 -1.37 12.40 17.98
CA ASN A 149 -2.64 12.41 18.71
C ASN A 149 -3.26 11.02 18.95
N SER A 150 -2.44 9.96 18.97
CA SER A 150 -2.93 8.59 19.16
C SER A 150 -3.49 8.34 20.56
N SER A 151 -4.59 7.58 20.61
CA SER A 151 -5.04 6.92 21.84
C SER A 151 -3.94 5.97 22.35
N LYS A 152 -3.94 5.68 23.65
CA LYS A 152 -3.04 4.66 24.21
C LYS A 152 -3.79 3.35 24.42
N ILE A 153 -3.11 2.23 24.19
CA ILE A 153 -3.62 0.88 24.47
C ILE A 153 -2.59 0.08 25.29
N SER A 154 -3.06 -0.95 25.99
CA SER A 154 -2.17 -1.93 26.64
C SER A 154 -1.61 -2.90 25.61
N ASP A 155 -0.31 -3.18 25.66
CA ASP A 155 0.38 -4.12 24.77
C ASP A 155 0.25 -5.61 25.18
N GLY A 156 -0.67 -5.92 26.11
CA GLY A 156 -0.85 -7.25 26.67
C GLY A 156 0.10 -7.58 27.82
N ASN A 157 1.14 -6.76 28.06
CA ASN A 157 2.03 -6.83 29.22
C ASN A 157 1.80 -5.67 30.20
N ASN A 158 0.61 -5.04 30.15
CA ASN A 158 0.24 -3.85 30.92
C ASN A 158 1.15 -2.62 30.67
N GLN A 159 1.85 -2.56 29.53
CA GLN A 159 2.53 -1.33 29.11
C GLN A 159 1.62 -0.53 28.18
N GLU A 160 1.49 0.76 28.45
CA GLU A 160 0.80 1.66 27.54
C GLU A 160 1.66 1.94 26.30
N ILE A 161 1.05 1.74 25.13
CA ILE A 161 1.66 2.00 23.84
C ILE A 161 0.73 2.88 23.00
N PRO A 162 1.28 3.75 22.13
CA PRO A 162 0.44 4.54 21.24
C PRO A 162 -0.26 3.62 20.23
N TYR A 163 -1.56 3.87 20.00
CA TYR A 163 -2.39 3.19 19.02
C TYR A 163 -2.23 3.87 17.66
N PRO A 164 -1.70 3.20 16.63
CA PRO A 164 -1.48 3.88 15.36
C PRO A 164 -2.79 4.06 14.60
N LYS A 165 -3.07 5.29 14.19
CA LYS A 165 -4.03 5.55 13.12
C LYS A 165 -3.44 5.04 11.81
N CYS A 166 -4.19 4.27 11.02
CA CYS A 166 -3.63 3.54 9.86
C CYS A 166 -4.53 3.55 8.63
N ILE A 167 -3.89 3.60 7.47
CA ILE A 167 -4.42 3.19 6.17
C ILE A 167 -3.69 1.92 5.76
N ILE A 168 -4.43 0.82 5.56
CA ILE A 168 -3.93 -0.45 5.06
C ILE A 168 -4.17 -0.48 3.55
N LEU A 169 -3.11 -0.68 2.79
CA LEU A 169 -3.14 -0.73 1.33
C LEU A 169 -2.85 -2.14 0.85
N SER A 170 -3.78 -2.71 0.07
CA SER A 170 -3.49 -3.88 -0.76
C SER A 170 -3.11 -3.45 -2.17
N LEU A 171 -1.94 -3.88 -2.63
CA LEU A 171 -1.38 -3.54 -3.93
C LEU A 171 -1.44 -4.77 -4.83
N LYS A 172 -2.12 -4.65 -5.98
CA LYS A 172 -2.25 -5.75 -6.95
C LYS A 172 -1.90 -5.29 -8.36
N THR A 173 -1.02 -6.03 -9.01
CA THR A 173 -0.63 -5.77 -10.40
C THR A 173 -1.71 -6.18 -11.41
N SER A 174 -2.59 -7.11 -11.01
CA SER A 174 -3.75 -7.64 -11.76
C SER A 174 -4.95 -7.85 -10.83
N LEU A 175 -6.17 -7.74 -11.35
CA LEU A 175 -7.43 -7.76 -10.57
C LEU A 175 -8.12 -9.13 -10.50
N ARG A 176 -7.41 -10.23 -10.82
CA ARG A 176 -7.97 -11.59 -10.81
C ARG A 176 -8.46 -12.05 -9.42
N GLU A 177 -8.57 -13.35 -9.19
CA GLU A 177 -9.02 -13.94 -7.91
C GLU A 177 -8.32 -13.39 -6.66
N ARG A 178 -7.13 -12.80 -6.80
CA ARG A 178 -6.35 -12.20 -5.70
C ARG A 178 -6.98 -10.94 -5.12
N ALA A 179 -7.70 -10.14 -5.90
CA ALA A 179 -8.43 -9.01 -5.33
C ALA A 179 -9.60 -9.46 -4.45
N ALA A 180 -10.03 -10.72 -4.62
CA ALA A 180 -11.10 -11.31 -3.84
C ALA A 180 -10.76 -11.48 -2.35
N GLN A 181 -9.48 -11.58 -2.01
CA GLN A 181 -9.03 -11.81 -0.64
C GLN A 181 -9.14 -10.54 0.19
N THR A 182 -8.75 -9.38 -0.34
CA THR A 182 -8.82 -8.12 0.40
C THR A 182 -10.26 -7.69 0.66
N TYR A 183 -11.17 -7.79 -0.32
CA TYR A 183 -12.55 -7.34 -0.09
C TYR A 183 -13.25 -8.16 1.00
N LYS A 184 -12.95 -9.46 1.11
CA LYS A 184 -13.53 -10.33 2.16
C LYS A 184 -13.18 -9.82 3.55
N TRP A 185 -11.94 -9.38 3.76
CA TRP A 185 -11.53 -8.84 5.04
C TRP A 185 -12.19 -7.48 5.33
N LYS A 186 -12.32 -6.61 4.32
CA LYS A 186 -13.06 -5.35 4.48
C LYS A 186 -14.54 -5.58 4.82
N LEU A 187 -15.21 -6.52 4.15
CA LEU A 187 -16.58 -6.91 4.53
C LEU A 187 -16.66 -7.43 5.96
N LEU A 188 -15.69 -8.25 6.38
CA LEU A 188 -15.62 -8.74 7.75
C LEU A 188 -15.42 -7.59 8.75
N LEU A 189 -14.59 -6.60 8.41
CA LEU A 189 -14.39 -5.39 9.21
C LEU A 189 -15.69 -4.60 9.36
N GLU A 190 -16.43 -4.37 8.27
CA GLU A 190 -17.74 -3.70 8.32
C GLU A 190 -18.72 -4.45 9.23
N ILE A 191 -18.83 -5.77 9.06
CA ILE A 191 -19.68 -6.64 9.90
C ILE A 191 -19.26 -6.58 11.37
N ALA A 192 -17.96 -6.56 11.64
CA ALA A 192 -17.43 -6.55 13.00
C ALA A 192 -17.70 -5.21 13.71
N ASN A 193 -17.80 -4.12 12.95
CA ASN A 193 -18.08 -2.78 13.48
C ASN A 193 -19.57 -2.41 13.50
N ASP A 194 -20.44 -3.19 12.84
CA ASP A 194 -21.89 -3.02 12.93
C ASP A 194 -22.44 -3.57 14.26
N HIS A 195 -22.97 -2.68 15.10
CA HIS A 195 -23.56 -3.01 16.40
C HIS A 195 -24.84 -3.84 16.32
N GLY A 196 -25.59 -3.78 15.21
CA GLY A 196 -26.84 -4.51 15.00
C GLY A 196 -26.69 -5.82 14.22
N SER A 197 -25.46 -6.22 13.92
CA SER A 197 -25.21 -7.32 13.00
C SER A 197 -25.51 -8.69 13.62
N LYS A 198 -26.59 -9.32 13.16
CA LYS A 198 -26.89 -10.74 13.46
C LYS A 198 -25.78 -11.69 13.00
N ILE A 199 -24.99 -11.29 11.98
CA ILE A 199 -23.85 -12.07 11.50
C ILE A 199 -22.72 -12.02 12.52
N LYS A 200 -22.45 -10.84 13.10
CA LYS A 200 -21.48 -10.66 14.19
C LYS A 200 -21.80 -11.56 15.37
N GLU A 201 -23.06 -11.59 15.81
CA GLU A 201 -23.53 -12.48 16.89
C GLU A 201 -23.39 -13.96 16.51
N LYS A 202 -23.89 -14.35 15.34
CA LYS A 202 -23.90 -15.75 14.88
C LYS A 202 -22.50 -16.37 14.85
N TYR A 203 -21.49 -15.62 14.45
CA TYR A 203 -20.11 -16.10 14.31
C TYR A 203 -19.19 -15.69 15.47
N GLY A 204 -19.74 -15.08 16.53
CA GLY A 204 -18.95 -14.61 17.67
C GLY A 204 -17.83 -13.65 17.25
N ILE A 205 -18.09 -12.75 16.31
CA ILE A 205 -17.09 -11.84 15.75
C ILE A 205 -16.77 -10.77 16.79
N ASN A 206 -15.51 -10.76 17.25
CA ASN A 206 -15.02 -9.80 18.23
C ASN A 206 -13.92 -8.92 17.62
N TYR A 207 -14.24 -7.64 17.52
CA TYR A 207 -13.33 -6.58 17.10
C TYR A 207 -13.71 -5.33 17.86
N ASN A 208 -12.83 -4.90 18.76
CA ASN A 208 -13.02 -3.70 19.56
C ASN A 208 -11.72 -2.92 19.55
N VAL A 209 -11.70 -1.87 18.76
CA VAL A 209 -10.53 -1.04 18.53
C VAL A 209 -10.87 0.43 18.80
N PRO A 210 -9.94 1.24 19.35
CA PRO A 210 -10.16 2.67 19.53
C PRO A 210 -10.42 3.41 18.21
N GLU A 211 -9.79 2.96 17.13
CA GLU A 211 -9.92 3.58 15.81
C GLU A 211 -9.84 2.51 14.72
N ILE A 212 -10.78 2.55 13.79
CA ILE A 212 -10.89 1.60 12.68
C ILE A 212 -9.91 2.02 11.58
N PRO A 213 -9.09 1.10 11.04
CA PRO A 213 -8.20 1.43 9.93
C PRO A 213 -8.99 1.64 8.63
N LEU A 214 -8.53 2.56 7.77
CA LEU A 214 -9.02 2.64 6.40
C LEU A 214 -8.37 1.55 5.54
N ILE A 215 -9.16 0.85 4.74
CA ILE A 215 -8.76 -0.24 3.87
C ILE A 215 -8.87 0.22 2.43
N CYS A 216 -7.73 0.40 1.81
CA CYS A 216 -7.60 0.90 0.47
C CYS A 216 -7.02 -0.16 -0.45
N PHE A 217 -7.38 -0.05 -1.73
CA PHE A 217 -6.91 -0.96 -2.76
C PHE A 217 -6.19 -0.17 -3.85
N VAL A 218 -5.05 -0.66 -4.30
CA VAL A 218 -4.23 0.00 -5.32
C VAL A 218 -3.89 -1.00 -6.41
N THR A 219 -4.07 -0.61 -7.67
CA THR A 219 -3.71 -1.46 -8.79
C THR A 219 -2.99 -0.73 -9.91
N VAL A 220 -2.11 -1.46 -10.60
CA VAL A 220 -1.57 -1.05 -11.90
C VAL A 220 -2.48 -1.49 -13.05
N ASN A 221 -3.30 -2.52 -12.83
CA ASN A 221 -4.24 -3.06 -13.82
C ASN A 221 -3.58 -3.37 -15.17
N PHE A 222 -2.50 -4.16 -15.18
CA PHE A 222 -1.73 -4.46 -16.41
C PHE A 222 -2.58 -5.08 -17.53
N TYR A 223 -3.62 -5.83 -17.17
CA TYR A 223 -4.47 -6.56 -18.12
C TYR A 223 -5.81 -5.86 -18.42
N ASN A 224 -5.99 -4.61 -18.00
CA ASN A 224 -7.20 -3.83 -18.23
C ASN A 224 -8.51 -4.49 -17.72
N GLU A 225 -8.40 -5.27 -16.64
CA GLU A 225 -9.47 -6.08 -16.04
C GLU A 225 -10.53 -5.24 -15.31
N ILE A 226 -10.21 -3.97 -15.02
CA ILE A 226 -11.10 -3.03 -14.32
C ILE A 226 -12.41 -2.74 -15.07
N ASN A 227 -12.47 -3.07 -16.36
CA ASN A 227 -13.70 -2.91 -17.14
C ASN A 227 -14.73 -4.00 -16.89
N ASN A 228 -14.35 -5.08 -16.19
CA ASN A 228 -15.29 -6.11 -15.79
C ASN A 228 -16.22 -5.59 -14.67
N PRO A 229 -17.55 -5.66 -14.83
CA PRO A 229 -18.51 -5.16 -13.83
C PRO A 229 -18.34 -5.75 -12.42
N GLN A 230 -17.95 -7.02 -12.31
CA GLN A 230 -17.70 -7.66 -11.00
C GLN A 230 -16.49 -7.03 -10.30
N GLN A 231 -15.45 -6.70 -11.07
CA GLN A 231 -14.26 -6.02 -10.53
C GLN A 231 -14.61 -4.60 -10.09
N ARG A 232 -15.41 -3.88 -10.89
CA ARG A 232 -15.91 -2.54 -10.51
C ARG A 232 -16.73 -2.59 -9.23
N GLY A 233 -17.66 -3.54 -9.13
CA GLY A 233 -18.48 -3.73 -7.94
C GLY A 233 -17.65 -4.07 -6.70
N MET A 234 -16.65 -4.94 -6.85
CA MET A 234 -15.73 -5.31 -5.77
C MET A 234 -14.91 -4.11 -5.26
N LEU A 235 -14.42 -3.25 -6.15
CA LEU A 235 -13.60 -2.10 -5.75
C LEU A 235 -14.36 -1.08 -4.89
N LYS A 236 -15.69 -1.03 -4.99
CA LYS A 236 -16.55 -0.16 -4.19
C LYS A 236 -16.63 -0.53 -2.71
N PHE A 237 -16.17 -1.72 -2.30
CA PHE A 237 -16.15 -2.10 -0.89
C PHE A 237 -15.00 -1.45 -0.12
N PHE A 238 -13.94 -1.01 -0.79
CA PHE A 238 -12.80 -0.36 -0.15
C PHE A 238 -13.13 1.09 0.21
N ASP A 239 -12.49 1.61 1.26
CA ASP A 239 -12.65 3.01 1.65
C ASP A 239 -12.18 3.95 0.54
N LYS A 240 -11.12 3.56 -0.17
CA LYS A 240 -10.75 4.13 -1.47
C LYS A 240 -10.02 3.12 -2.35
N ALA A 241 -10.29 3.16 -3.64
CA ALA A 241 -9.55 2.40 -4.64
C ALA A 241 -8.74 3.35 -5.53
N PHE A 242 -7.53 2.96 -5.89
CA PHE A 242 -6.60 3.76 -6.68
C PHE A 242 -6.05 3.00 -7.88
N LEU A 243 -5.93 3.69 -9.02
CA LEU A 243 -5.27 3.23 -10.23
C LEU A 243 -3.94 3.97 -10.39
N ALA A 244 -2.85 3.23 -10.56
CA ALA A 244 -1.52 3.78 -10.80
C ALA A 244 -1.32 4.20 -12.28
N LYS A 245 -2.32 4.91 -12.81
CA LYS A 245 -2.41 5.47 -14.17
C LYS A 245 -3.25 6.75 -14.13
N ASN A 246 -3.09 7.59 -15.16
CA ASN A 246 -4.10 8.61 -15.45
C ASN A 246 -5.45 7.95 -15.76
N ILE A 247 -6.53 8.51 -15.23
CA ILE A 247 -7.89 8.01 -15.44
C ILE A 247 -8.71 8.99 -16.28
N ASN A 248 -9.61 8.44 -17.10
CA ASN A 248 -10.66 9.21 -17.75
C ASN A 248 -11.85 9.39 -16.78
N LYS A 249 -12.76 10.31 -17.13
CA LYS A 249 -13.94 10.62 -16.29
C LYS A 249 -14.84 9.41 -16.02
N GLU A 250 -14.91 8.45 -16.93
CA GLU A 250 -15.79 7.27 -16.82
C GLU A 250 -15.40 6.30 -15.69
N LEU A 251 -14.14 6.33 -15.25
CA LEU A 251 -13.66 5.45 -14.17
C LEU A 251 -13.75 6.11 -12.78
N GLN A 252 -13.99 7.42 -12.70
CA GLN A 252 -13.94 8.19 -11.45
C GLN A 252 -15.03 7.81 -10.43
N ASP A 253 -16.09 7.11 -10.86
CA ASP A 253 -17.20 6.71 -9.97
C ASP A 253 -16.82 5.63 -8.93
N PHE A 254 -15.71 4.93 -9.12
CA PHE A 254 -15.33 3.80 -8.25
C PHE A 254 -13.82 3.63 -8.07
N ILE A 255 -12.99 4.38 -8.80
CA ILE A 255 -11.54 4.35 -8.65
C ILE A 255 -10.96 5.75 -8.91
N SER A 256 -9.99 6.14 -8.09
CA SER A 256 -9.24 7.39 -8.21
C SER A 256 -7.88 7.17 -8.88
N PRO A 257 -7.24 8.20 -9.45
CA PRO A 257 -5.83 8.13 -9.79
C PRO A 257 -5.02 8.04 -8.51
N LEU A 258 -3.90 7.29 -8.54
CA LEU A 258 -3.07 7.09 -7.34
C LEU A 258 -2.43 8.38 -6.85
N SER A 259 -2.30 9.42 -7.68
CA SER A 259 -1.87 10.76 -7.24
C SER A 259 -2.75 11.34 -6.13
N GLU A 260 -4.06 11.03 -6.11
CA GLU A 260 -4.98 11.46 -5.03
C GLU A 260 -4.69 10.81 -3.67
N LEU A 261 -3.80 9.81 -3.60
CA LEU A 261 -3.43 9.18 -2.34
C LEU A 261 -2.89 10.20 -1.34
N LEU A 262 -2.16 11.22 -1.80
CA LEU A 262 -1.53 12.20 -0.92
C LEU A 262 -2.55 13.12 -0.26
N ASP A 263 -3.53 13.62 -1.02
CA ASP A 263 -4.67 14.36 -0.47
C ASP A 263 -5.45 13.50 0.51
N PHE A 264 -5.78 12.28 0.12
CA PHE A 264 -6.51 11.34 0.97
C PHE A 264 -5.79 11.05 2.30
N VAL A 265 -4.47 10.85 2.26
CA VAL A 265 -3.62 10.66 3.43
C VAL A 265 -3.63 11.92 4.30
N ARG A 266 -3.41 13.10 3.73
CA ARG A 266 -3.44 14.37 4.48
C ARG A 266 -4.78 14.57 5.18
N ASP A 267 -5.88 14.40 4.45
CA ASP A 267 -7.22 14.58 5.00
C ASP A 267 -7.53 13.63 6.16
N PHE A 268 -7.09 12.37 6.07
CA PHE A 268 -7.31 11.39 7.12
C PHE A 268 -6.46 11.65 8.38
N PHE A 269 -5.23 12.12 8.23
CA PHE A 269 -4.28 12.30 9.34
C PHE A 269 -4.23 13.72 9.93
N LYS A 270 -5.07 14.64 9.46
CA LYS A 270 -5.30 15.97 10.05
C LYS A 270 -5.61 15.91 11.55
#